data_AF-A0A7G2LV85-F1
#
_entry.id   AF-A0A7G2LV85-F1
#
_cell.length_a   1.000
_cell.length_b   1.000
_cell.length_c   1.000
_cell.angle_alpha   90.00
_cell.angle_beta   90.00
_cell.angle_gamma   90.00
#
_symmetry.space_group_name_H-M   'P 1'
#
loop_
_entity.id
_entity.type
_entity.pdbx_description
1 polymer ?
#
loop_
_entity_poly.entity_id
_entity_poly.type
_entity_poly.pdbx_seq_one_letter_code
_entity_poly.pdbx_strand_id
1 'polypeptide(L)' 'DALRGADAVVNCVGILVETGKNGFDAVQSEGAERIARMAAGEGVDRFVQVSAIGADMEVDSDYARTKGEG' A
#
# COMPACT_ATOMS: atom_id res chain seq x y z
N ASP A 1 17.53 -5.31 4.88
CA ASP A 1 16.14 -4.92 5.18
C ASP A 1 15.20 -6.10 4.97
N ALA A 2 13.91 -5.95 5.28
CA ALA A 2 12.93 -7.04 5.29
C ALA A 2 12.71 -7.71 3.92
N LEU A 3 13.04 -7.03 2.82
CA LEU A 3 12.80 -7.50 1.45
C LEU A 3 14.04 -8.14 0.79
N ARG A 4 15.20 -8.12 1.46
CA ARG A 4 16.46 -8.57 0.86
C ARG A 4 16.41 -10.07 0.58
N GLY A 5 16.61 -10.43 -0.68
CA GLY A 5 16.60 -11.82 -1.14
C GLY A 5 15.19 -12.43 -1.26
N ALA A 6 14.13 -11.61 -1.21
CA ALA A 6 12.78 -12.08 -1.47
C ALA A 6 12.55 -12.31 -2.97
N ASP A 7 11.96 -13.44 -3.34
CA ASP A 7 11.53 -13.71 -4.72
C ASP A 7 10.25 -12.95 -5.11
N ALA A 8 9.43 -12.58 -4.11
CA ALA A 8 8.18 -11.88 -4.27
C ALA A 8 7.80 -11.08 -3.00
N VAL A 9 6.99 -10.04 -3.16
CA VAL A 9 6.44 -9.23 -2.07
C VAL A 9 4.92 -9.13 -2.24
N VAL A 10 4.20 -9.36 -1.15
CA VAL A 10 2.75 -9.17 -1.08
C VAL A 10 2.46 -8.13 0.00
N ASN A 11 1.92 -6.99 -0.39
CA ASN A 11 1.49 -5.96 0.56
C ASN A 11 -0.01 -6.10 0.85
N CYS A 12 -0.32 -6.46 2.10
CA CYS A 12 -1.68 -6.54 2.63
C CYS A 12 -1.94 -5.49 3.74
N VAL A 13 -1.08 -4.47 3.84
CA VAL A 13 -1.21 -3.44 4.86
C VAL A 13 -2.38 -2.51 4.52
N GLY A 14 -3.21 -2.21 5.51
CA GLY A 14 -4.36 -1.33 5.39
C GLY A 14 -5.04 -1.16 6.75
N ILE A 15 -5.81 -0.08 6.89
CA ILE A 15 -6.60 0.21 8.10
C ILE A 15 -8.02 0.54 7.66
N LEU A 16 -9.00 0.28 8.54
CA LEU A 16 -10.39 0.67 8.31
C LEU A 16 -10.80 1.91 9.10
N VAL A 17 -9.99 2.27 10.11
CA VAL A 17 -10.24 3.39 11.00
C VAL A 17 -8.89 4.05 11.29
N GLU A 18 -8.83 5.36 11.17
CA GLU A 18 -7.64 6.14 11.50
C GLU A 18 -7.44 6.17 13.02
N THR A 19 -6.19 6.02 13.47
CA THR A 19 -5.88 6.04 14.90
C THR A 19 -4.46 6.53 15.14
N GLY A 20 -4.33 7.62 15.89
CA GLY A 20 -3.04 8.22 16.23
C GLY A 20 -2.28 8.64 14.97
N LYS A 21 -1.13 7.99 14.70
CA LYS A 21 -0.29 8.27 13.53
C LYS A 21 -0.67 7.47 12.28
N ASN A 22 -1.62 6.54 12.40
CA ASN A 22 -2.07 5.71 11.29
C ASN A 22 -3.27 6.41 10.62
N GLY A 23 -2.96 7.29 9.67
CA GLY A 23 -3.94 7.89 8.76
C GLY A 23 -4.07 7.11 7.45
N PHE A 24 -5.16 7.33 6.70
CA PHE A 24 -5.40 6.62 5.45
C PHE A 24 -4.31 6.90 4.40
N ASP A 25 -3.93 8.16 4.19
CA ASP A 25 -2.85 8.53 3.26
C ASP A 25 -1.53 7.84 3.64
N ALA A 26 -1.15 7.94 4.93
CA ALA A 26 0.11 7.42 5.44
C ALA A 26 0.23 5.89 5.34
N VAL A 27 -0.88 5.17 5.55
CA VAL A 27 -0.89 3.71 5.56
C VAL A 27 -1.15 3.13 4.17
N GLN A 28 -2.11 3.69 3.45
CA GLN A 28 -2.64 3.06 2.23
C GLN A 28 -1.94 3.55 0.97
N SER A 29 -1.65 4.84 0.87
CA SER A 29 -0.99 5.45 -0.29
C SER A 29 0.53 5.49 -0.08
N GLU A 30 1.02 6.31 0.85
CA GLU A 30 2.46 6.48 1.09
C GLU A 30 3.14 5.19 1.59
N GLY A 31 2.41 4.40 2.37
CA GLY A 31 2.86 3.12 2.89
C GLY A 31 3.07 2.10 1.76
N ALA A 32 2.10 1.99 0.85
CA ALA A 32 2.20 1.12 -0.32
C ALA A 32 3.34 1.57 -1.25
N GLU A 33 3.42 2.86 -1.56
CA GLU A 33 4.50 3.44 -2.37
C GLU A 33 5.88 3.10 -1.80
N ARG A 34 6.06 3.24 -0.48
CA ARG A 34 7.33 2.93 0.20
C ARG A 34 7.72 1.47 0.04
N ILE A 35 6.77 0.54 0.22
CA ILE A 35 7.02 -0.90 0.07
C ILE A 35 7.36 -1.21 -1.40
N ALA A 36 6.60 -0.69 -2.36
CA ALA A 36 6.84 -0.90 -3.79
C ALA A 36 8.23 -0.39 -4.21
N ARG A 37 8.62 0.81 -3.75
CA ARG A 37 9.95 1.38 -4.00
C ARG A 37 11.07 0.51 -3.41
N MET A 38 10.90 0.00 -2.20
CA MET A 38 11.89 -0.89 -1.57
C MET A 38 11.98 -2.23 -2.30
N ALA A 39 10.86 -2.81 -2.72
CA ALA A 39 10.83 -4.07 -3.48
C ALA A 39 11.55 -3.89 -4.82
N ALA A 40 11.30 -2.79 -5.53
CA ALA A 40 12.01 -2.45 -6.76
C ALA A 40 13.52 -2.26 -6.52
N GLY A 41 13.90 -1.59 -5.43
CA GLY A 41 15.30 -1.38 -5.06
C GLY A 41 16.08 -2.67 -4.77
N GLU A 42 15.40 -3.71 -4.27
CA GLU A 42 15.98 -5.04 -4.00
C GLU A 42 15.90 -5.99 -5.21
N GLY A 43 15.34 -5.54 -6.35
CA GLY A 43 15.22 -6.35 -7.55
C GLY A 43 14.14 -7.44 -7.47
N VAL A 44 13.08 -7.22 -6.69
CA VAL A 44 11.96 -8.16 -6.60
C VAL A 44 11.08 -8.04 -7.84
N ASP A 45 11.04 -9.08 -8.67
CA ASP A 45 10.28 -9.09 -9.93
C ASP A 45 8.76 -9.26 -9.74
N ARG A 46 8.32 -9.71 -8.57
CA ARG A 46 6.91 -10.01 -8.28
C ARG A 46 6.41 -9.22 -7.10
N PHE A 47 5.57 -8.22 -7.38
CA PHE A 47 4.91 -7.41 -6.37
C PHE A 47 3.39 -7.54 -6.50
N VAL A 48 2.70 -7.85 -5.40
CA VAL A 48 1.24 -7.91 -5.33
C VAL A 48 0.77 -6.89 -4.30
N GLN A 49 -0.05 -5.94 -4.75
CA GLN A 49 -0.75 -5.00 -3.91
C GLN A 49 -2.18 -5.50 -3.65
N VAL A 50 -2.57 -5.65 -2.38
CA VAL A 50 -3.95 -5.97 -2.01
C VAL A 50 -4.66 -4.69 -1.57
N SER A 51 -5.59 -4.25 -2.41
CA SER A 51 -6.44 -3.10 -2.15
C SER A 51 -7.86 -3.55 -1.73
N ALA A 52 -8.86 -2.70 -1.94
CA ALA A 52 -10.26 -2.98 -1.64
C ALA A 52 -11.14 -2.94 -2.89
N ILE A 53 -12.26 -3.66 -2.86
CA ILE A 53 -13.32 -3.47 -3.86
C ILE A 53 -13.86 -2.05 -3.72
N GLY A 54 -13.91 -1.30 -4.83
CA GLY A 54 -14.31 0.10 -4.84
C GLY A 54 -13.15 1.09 -4.58
N ALA A 55 -11.90 0.62 -4.55
CA ALA A 55 -10.72 1.49 -4.60
C ALA A 55 -10.73 2.32 -5.90
N ASP A 56 -10.93 3.62 -5.76
CA ASP A 56 -11.14 4.55 -6.88
C ASP A 56 -10.73 5.95 -6.43
N MET A 57 -9.95 6.67 -7.25
CA MET A 57 -9.46 8.01 -6.90
C MET A 57 -10.56 9.09 -6.98
N GLU A 58 -11.68 8.81 -7.66
CA GLU A 58 -12.74 9.80 -7.94
C GLU A 58 -14.00 9.60 -7.07
N VAL A 59 -13.83 9.11 -5.84
CA VAL A 59 -14.94 8.89 -4.89
C VAL A 59 -14.78 9.69 -3.59
N ASP A 60 -15.90 9.98 -2.92
CA ASP A 60 -15.95 10.80 -1.70
C ASP A 60 -15.36 10.10 -0.45
N SER A 61 -15.21 8.77 -0.48
CA SER A 61 -14.67 8.02 0.66
C SER A 61 -13.15 8.13 0.70
N ASP A 62 -12.60 8.77 1.73
CA ASP A 62 -11.14 8.87 1.95
C ASP A 62 -10.47 7.49 2.01
N TYR A 63 -11.12 6.50 2.64
CA TYR A 63 -10.62 5.12 2.65
C TYR A 63 -10.50 4.54 1.23
N ALA A 64 -11.55 4.67 0.41
CA ALA A 64 -11.58 4.11 -0.93
C ALA A 64 -10.64 4.87 -1.89
N ARG A 65 -10.58 6.20 -1.77
CA ARG A 65 -9.69 7.07 -2.52
C ARG A 65 -8.23 6.72 -2.29
N THR A 66 -7.81 6.67 -1.03
CA THR A 66 -6.42 6.32 -0.68
C THR A 66 -6.05 4.87 -1.00
N LYS A 67 -7.03 3.95 -1.03
CA LYS A 67 -6.86 2.59 -1.56
C LYS A 67 -6.69 2.56 -3.09
N GLY A 68 -7.25 3.54 -3.81
CA GLY A 68 -7.11 3.66 -5.26
C GLY A 68 -5.81 4.35 -5.67
N GLU A 69 -5.28 5.24 -4.82
CA GLU A 69 -4.00 5.92 -5.03
C GLU A 69 -2.77 5.01 -4.84
N GLY A 70 -2.83 4.06 -3.90
CA GLY A 70 -1.73 3.16 -3.52
C GLY A 70 -1.82 1.76 -4.12
#